data_AF-A0A376TIW7-F1
#
_entry.id   AF-A0A376TIW7-F1
#
_cell.length_a   1.000
_cell.length_b   1.000
_cell.length_c   1.000
_cell.angle_alpha   90.00
_cell.angle_beta   90.00
_cell.angle_gamma   90.00
#
_symmetry.space_group_name_H-M   'P 1'
#
loop_
_entity.id
_entity.type
_entity.pdbx_description
1 polymer ?
#
loop_
_entity_poly.entity_id
_entity_poly.type
_entity_poly.pdbx_seq_one_letter_code
_entity_poly.pdbx_strand_id
1 'polypeptide(L)' 'MQSALLGQDDVLAQLTGAYQRFHLPTTLAELEVDINNQAEIDKVIAHTLRPVESIHYLPVTLTPDTLRAAFEKVESFKA' A
#
# COMPACT_ATOMS: atom_id res chain seq x y z
N MET A 1 -2.40 -0.42 -2.38
CA MET A 1 -2.23 -0.70 -3.83
C MET A 1 -0.82 -1.15 -4.12
N GLN A 2 -0.60 -2.26 -4.84
CA GLN A 2 0.75 -2.74 -5.16
C GLN A 2 1.50 -1.87 -6.18
N SER A 3 0.79 -1.05 -6.98
CA SER A 3 1.40 -0.07 -7.90
C SER A 3 2.29 0.95 -7.19
N ALA A 4 1.98 1.30 -5.93
CA ALA A 4 2.81 2.18 -5.11
C ALA A 4 4.17 1.56 -4.78
N LEU A 5 4.23 0.24 -4.55
CA LEU A 5 5.48 -0.50 -4.32
C LEU A 5 6.35 -0.56 -5.57
N LEU A 6 5.73 -0.59 -6.75
CA LEU A 6 6.41 -0.71 -8.03
C LEU A 6 6.79 0.66 -8.63
N GLY A 7 6.51 1.77 -7.94
CA GLY A 7 6.76 3.12 -8.45
C GLY A 7 5.95 3.47 -9.71
N GLN A 8 4.81 2.82 -9.92
CA GLN A 8 3.98 2.99 -11.11
C GLN A 8 2.92 4.08 -10.87
N ASP A 9 3.34 5.34 -10.89
CA ASP A 9 2.51 6.46 -10.44
C ASP A 9 1.32 6.75 -11.36
N ASP A 10 1.50 6.64 -12.67
CA ASP A 10 0.39 6.78 -13.64
C ASP A 10 -0.67 5.66 -13.46
N VAL A 11 -0.21 4.44 -13.18
CA VAL A 11 -1.08 3.29 -12.90
C VAL A 11 -1.78 3.46 -11.56
N LEU A 12 -1.07 3.96 -10.54
CA LEU A 12 -1.65 4.28 -9.24
C LEU A 12 -2.74 5.33 -9.38
N ALA A 13 -2.53 6.41 -10.14
CA ALA A 13 -3.56 7.42 -10.41
C ALA A 13 -4.79 6.84 -11.11
N GLN A 14 -4.58 6.06 -12.17
CA GLN A 14 -5.67 5.44 -12.92
C GLN A 14 -6.49 4.49 -12.04
N LEU A 15 -5.83 3.64 -11.26
CA LEU A 15 -6.50 2.69 -10.38
C LEU A 15 -7.22 3.40 -9.22
N THR A 16 -6.62 4.43 -8.62
CA THR A 16 -7.26 5.23 -7.57
C THR A 16 -8.54 5.89 -8.11
N GLY A 17 -8.50 6.54 -9.26
CA GLY A 17 -9.68 7.15 -9.87
C GLY A 17 -10.76 6.12 -10.25
N ALA A 18 -10.36 4.92 -10.70
CA ALA A 18 -11.30 3.83 -10.98
C ALA A 18 -11.97 3.31 -9.70
N TYR A 19 -11.21 3.10 -8.63
CA TYR A 19 -11.73 2.58 -7.36
C TYR A 19 -12.65 3.56 -6.66
N GLN A 20 -12.34 4.86 -6.70
CA GLN A 20 -13.23 5.91 -6.20
C GLN A 20 -14.60 5.91 -6.91
N ARG A 21 -14.64 5.66 -8.22
CA ARG A 21 -15.91 5.52 -8.96
C ARG A 21 -16.75 4.33 -8.50
N PHE A 22 -16.12 3.30 -7.94
CA PHE A 22 -16.80 2.14 -7.36
C PHE A 22 -17.03 2.27 -5.85
N HIS A 23 -16.78 3.44 -5.25
CA HIS A 23 -16.86 3.67 -3.80
C HIS A 23 -15.97 2.72 -3.00
N LEU A 24 -14.85 2.29 -3.59
CA LEU A 24 -13.85 1.49 -2.90
C LEU A 24 -12.86 2.41 -2.17
N PRO A 25 -12.40 2.02 -0.97
CA PRO A 25 -11.41 2.76 -0.22
C PRO A 25 -10.07 2.78 -0.98
N THR A 26 -9.49 3.97 -1.06
CA THR A 26 -8.23 4.25 -1.73
C THR A 26 -7.14 4.73 -0.79
N THR A 27 -7.48 5.06 0.45
CA THR A 27 -6.55 5.36 1.55
C THR A 27 -6.70 4.37 2.70
N LEU A 28 -5.73 4.34 3.61
CA LEU A 28 -5.82 3.56 4.85
C LEU A 28 -6.85 4.17 5.81
N ALA A 29 -6.97 5.50 5.84
CA ALA A 29 -7.98 6.17 6.65
C ALA A 29 -9.41 5.76 6.29
N GLU A 30 -9.72 5.53 5.01
CA GLU A 30 -11.02 5.01 4.56
C GLU A 30 -11.28 3.56 5.00
N LEU A 31 -10.24 2.84 5.41
CA LEU A 31 -10.30 1.50 6.03
C LEU A 31 -10.27 1.56 7.56
N GLU A 32 -10.42 2.75 8.16
CA GLU A 32 -10.27 2.98 9.60
C GLU A 32 -8.89 2.60 10.15
N VAL A 33 -7.86 2.65 9.30
CA VAL A 33 -6.46 2.38 9.66
C VAL A 33 -5.70 3.69 9.77
N ASP A 34 -5.16 3.96 10.96
CA ASP A 34 -4.27 5.11 11.20
C ASP A 34 -2.83 4.78 10.80
N ILE A 35 -2.33 5.41 9.73
CA ILE A 35 -0.94 5.29 9.27
C ILE A 35 0.09 5.68 10.34
N ASN A 36 -0.28 6.53 11.30
CA ASN A 36 0.60 6.98 12.37
C ASN A 36 0.70 5.96 13.52
N ASN A 37 -0.19 4.97 13.57
CA ASN A 37 -0.13 3.89 14.54
C ASN A 37 0.94 2.87 14.14
N GLN A 38 2.19 3.18 14.49
CA GLN A 38 3.35 2.38 14.09
C GLN A 38 3.23 0.91 14.49
N ALA A 39 2.66 0.61 15.67
CA ALA A 39 2.54 -0.76 16.16
C ALA A 39 1.62 -1.63 15.30
N GLU A 40 0.50 -1.08 14.84
CA GLU A 40 -0.41 -1.81 13.95
C GLU A 40 0.16 -1.91 12.53
N ILE A 41 0.77 -0.83 12.03
CA ILE A 41 1.45 -0.86 10.73
C ILE A 41 2.58 -1.88 10.70
N ASP A 42 3.39 -1.98 11.76
CA ASP A 42 4.47 -2.96 11.86
C ASP A 42 3.94 -4.40 11.85
N LYS A 43 2.78 -4.66 12.47
CA LYS A 43 2.14 -5.99 12.40
C LYS A 43 1.72 -6.33 10.97
N VAL A 44 1.12 -5.39 10.25
CA VAL A 44 0.72 -5.59 8.85
C VAL A 44 1.95 -5.82 7.96
N ILE A 45 3.00 -5.03 8.14
CA ILE A 45 4.27 -5.18 7.41
C ILE A 45 4.87 -6.56 7.69
N ALA A 46 5.01 -6.95 8.96
CA ALA A 46 5.57 -8.24 9.35
C ALA A 46 4.75 -9.41 8.79
N HIS A 47 3.42 -9.30 8.81
CA HIS A 47 2.53 -10.31 8.25
C HIS A 47 2.70 -10.43 6.73
N THR A 48 2.76 -9.29 6.03
CA THR A 48 2.92 -9.20 4.58
C THR A 48 4.27 -9.76 4.10
N LEU A 49 5.32 -9.62 4.92
CA LEU A 49 6.67 -10.10 4.59
C LEU A 49 6.92 -11.57 4.91
N ARG A 50 5.94 -12.30 5.45
CA ARG A 50 6.13 -13.74 5.74
C ARG A 50 6.49 -14.51 4.47
N PRO A 51 7.33 -15.56 4.54
CA PRO A 51 7.82 -16.25 3.35
C PRO A 51 6.74 -16.89 2.47
N VAL A 52 5.56 -17.16 3.04
CA VAL A 52 4.44 -17.81 2.35
C VAL A 52 3.54 -16.84 1.58
N GLU A 53 3.76 -15.53 1.72
CA GLU A 53 2.94 -14.51 1.08
C GLU A 53 3.30 -14.34 -0.40
N SER A 54 2.31 -14.01 -1.23
CA SER A 54 2.50 -13.84 -2.67
C SER A 54 3.29 -12.58 -3.04
N ILE A 55 3.56 -11.69 -2.08
CA ILE A 55 4.30 -10.45 -2.35
C ILE A 55 5.71 -10.72 -2.89
N HIS A 56 6.32 -11.85 -2.53
CA HIS A 56 7.67 -12.25 -2.95
C HIS A 56 7.78 -12.60 -4.44
N TYR A 57 6.66 -12.66 -5.18
CA TYR A 57 6.67 -12.78 -6.64
C TYR A 57 6.92 -11.43 -7.35
N LEU A 58 6.86 -10.31 -6.62
CA LEU A 58 7.14 -9.01 -7.20
C LEU A 58 8.63 -8.89 -7.53
N PRO A 59 9.00 -8.32 -8.69
CA PRO A 59 10.40 -8.12 -9.09
C PRO A 59 11.00 -6.89 -8.40
N VAL A 60 10.84 -6.78 -7.08
CA VAL A 60 11.34 -5.66 -6.27
C VAL A 60 11.92 -6.19 -4.96
N THR A 61 12.95 -5.52 -4.44
CA THR A 61 13.47 -5.82 -3.10
C THR A 61 12.44 -5.39 -2.06
N LEU A 62 11.91 -6.34 -1.30
CA LEU A 62 10.93 -6.09 -0.25
C LEU A 62 11.62 -6.02 1.11
N THR A 63 11.52 -4.86 1.74
CA THR A 63 11.92 -4.60 3.12
C THR A 63 10.77 -3.93 3.89
N PRO A 64 10.78 -3.96 5.23
CA PRO A 64 9.82 -3.21 6.03
C PRO A 64 9.70 -1.74 5.61
N ASP A 65 10.83 -1.08 5.34
CA ASP A 65 10.88 0.33 4.94
C ASP A 65 10.22 0.56 3.58
N THR A 66 10.47 -0.31 2.59
CA THR A 66 9.84 -0.18 1.26
C THR A 66 8.32 -0.36 1.34
N LEU A 67 7.83 -1.24 2.21
CA LEU A 67 6.40 -1.43 2.45
C LEU A 67 5.77 -0.23 3.16
N ARG A 68 6.45 0.30 4.19
CA ARG A 68 6.01 1.50 4.89
C ARG A 68 5.91 2.69 3.94
N ALA A 69 6.95 2.94 3.14
CA ALA A 69 6.97 4.01 2.15
C ALA A 69 5.83 3.85 1.13
N ALA A 70 5.49 2.62 0.73
CA ALA A 70 4.35 2.39 -0.16
C ALA A 70 3.00 2.68 0.51
N PHE A 71 2.82 2.35 1.79
CA PHE A 71 1.63 2.72 2.56
C PHE A 71 1.49 4.23 2.69
N GLU A 72 2.56 4.92 3.08
CA GLU A 72 2.60 6.39 3.14
C GLU A 72 2.32 7.03 1.78
N LYS A 73 2.84 6.43 0.70
CA LYS A 73 2.57 6.89 -0.65
C LYS A 73 1.10 6.77 -1.00
N VAL A 74 0.47 5.62 -0.76
CA VAL A 74 -0.98 5.43 -0.99
C VAL A 74 -1.81 6.41 -0.17
N GLU A 75 -1.45 6.62 1.10
CA GLU A 75 -2.16 7.53 2.00
C GLU A 75 -2.07 9.00 1.55
N SER A 76 -0.90 9.42 1.07
CA SER A 76 -0.67 10.77 0.56
C SER A 76 -1.07 10.94 -0.91
N PHE A 77 -1.43 9.86 -1.60
CA PHE A 77 -1.74 9.90 -3.02
C PHE A 77 -3.09 10.56 -3.27
N LYS A 78 -3.04 11.79 -3.78
CA LYS A 78 -4.22 12.48 -4.29
C LYS A 78 -4.27 12.27 -5.80
N ALA A 79 -5.24 11.48 -6.26
CA ALA A 79 -5.54 11.33 -7.68
C ALA A 79 -6.18 12.61 -8.26
#